data_AF-A0A537RT01-F1
#
_entry.id   AF-A0A537RT01-F1
#
_cell.length_a   1.000
_cell.length_b   1.000
_cell.length_c   1.000
_cell.angle_alpha   90.00
_cell.angle_beta   90.00
_cell.angle_gamma   90.00
#
_symmetry.space_group_name_H-M   'P 1'
#
loop_
_entity.id
_entity.type
_entity.pdbx_description
1 polymer ?
#
loop_
_entity_poly.entity_id
_entity_poly.type
_entity_poly.pdbx_seq_one_letter_code
_entity_poly.pdbx_strand_id
1 'polypeptide(L)'
;MRAARHTVAMSGALLGLALGYAPCPAALAEDSWSPFKSNAERPGDRRPRPSEATTPVPPEPVYERAPGSAGPPSAPWASPRGGAVERSELAPIMAPDASGLPLELWRSLDLKSLEELLAGLELPPRSPALHQLWRRMLLSSATPPAGASNPEHFLALRLEALYRSGLLADMEKLLSENATPGPVVQTLRARLDIGLGRRDAGCQAVATLAAPSSGLPGRLKGETQLLAGYCAAAANDAQAAGLAADLAREEGIEAELPLAVLTGFATSTKPKLALPARVLLLDYRFLELLGPVNASQIFDKAEPALLSVLAAEPKTEARLQIAAAEAALRLNALTPEAMAAVYRRQPLAGSAEPSAHSADPLLRRALYFQAVEAARTPVQRLRFLRAIIDDARKSGALLQTARAIAPLAADLQPSPDVAAFAETGLEIALLSGQFEQARRWAENARLPHWLALIDVADPDRRGGRPPALAAIEELAVRGRLGAETLHRLATVLDALDIDVPIGLWDTASRTPQPATGHLPETGVLAELAQSAKRGDAGRTILLVMRTLGPAGPEGANVLALGDAVRALKRIGLEADARRLALEALIAAWPRTAGN
;
A
#
# COMPACT_ATOMS: atom_id res chain seq x y z
N MET A 1 65.31 21.25 -69.79
CA MET A 1 66.30 22.34 -69.89
C MET A 1 65.56 23.63 -70.23
N ARG A 2 65.85 24.73 -69.50
CA ARG A 2 65.43 26.14 -69.70
C ARG A 2 63.93 26.43 -69.59
N ALA A 3 63.42 26.95 -68.46
CA ALA A 3 63.56 28.31 -67.89
C ALA A 3 62.56 29.32 -68.48
N ALA A 4 61.63 29.81 -67.65
CA ALA A 4 61.32 31.24 -67.54
C ALA A 4 60.48 31.50 -66.28
N ARG A 5 60.97 32.43 -65.48
CA ARG A 5 60.38 33.00 -64.26
C ARG A 5 59.31 34.02 -64.64
N HIS A 6 58.30 34.22 -63.80
CA HIS A 6 57.98 35.56 -63.31
C HIS A 6 57.42 35.52 -61.89
N THR A 7 58.11 36.29 -61.05
CA THR A 7 57.87 36.73 -59.68
C THR A 7 56.76 37.78 -59.62
N VAL A 8 55.99 37.87 -58.52
CA VAL A 8 56.10 38.94 -57.51
C VAL A 8 54.99 38.85 -56.43
N ALA A 9 55.48 38.83 -55.18
CA ALA A 9 54.99 39.41 -53.92
C ALA A 9 53.69 38.94 -53.22
N MET A 10 53.93 38.14 -52.17
CA MET A 10 53.82 38.48 -50.74
C MET A 10 52.49 38.92 -50.11
N SER A 11 52.27 38.23 -48.97
CA SER A 11 51.53 38.59 -47.74
C SER A 11 50.12 38.01 -47.71
N GLY A 12 49.79 37.02 -46.88
CA GLY A 12 50.36 36.59 -45.62
C GLY A 12 49.25 36.63 -44.57
N ALA A 13 48.71 35.48 -44.21
CA ALA A 13 48.21 35.10 -42.88
C ALA A 13 47.22 33.92 -42.99
N LEU A 14 47.66 32.80 -42.44
CA LEU A 14 46.82 31.68 -42.03
C LEU A 14 45.74 32.14 -41.06
N LEU A 15 44.50 31.68 -41.26
CA LEU A 15 43.67 31.14 -40.18
C LEU A 15 42.46 30.44 -40.80
N GLY A 16 42.46 29.10 -40.71
CA GLY A 16 41.30 28.29 -41.01
C GLY A 16 40.24 28.48 -39.94
N LEU A 17 38.98 28.55 -40.35
CA LEU A 17 37.84 28.33 -39.49
C LEU A 17 36.82 27.50 -40.24
N ALA A 18 36.74 26.25 -39.78
CA ALA A 18 35.82 25.23 -40.23
C ALA A 18 34.38 25.64 -39.97
N LEU A 19 33.51 25.22 -40.88
CA LEU A 19 32.06 25.26 -40.78
C LEU A 19 31.60 24.57 -39.49
N GLY A 20 31.21 25.38 -38.50
CA GLY A 20 30.50 24.93 -37.31
C GLY A 20 29.05 24.64 -37.67
N TYR A 21 28.77 23.37 -37.97
CA TYR A 21 27.44 22.79 -37.84
C TYR A 21 27.03 22.99 -36.38
N ALA A 22 26.03 23.82 -36.12
CA ALA A 22 25.46 23.97 -34.79
C ALA A 22 24.48 22.80 -34.57
N PRO A 23 24.80 21.78 -33.75
CA PRO A 23 23.74 20.97 -33.19
C PRO A 23 22.95 21.87 -32.24
N CYS A 24 21.62 21.90 -32.40
CA CYS A 24 20.74 22.29 -31.31
C CYS A 24 21.23 21.61 -30.03
N PRO A 25 21.31 22.30 -28.89
CA PRO A 25 21.42 21.58 -27.63
C PRO A 25 20.13 20.77 -27.51
N ALA A 26 20.27 19.46 -27.70
CA ALA A 26 19.34 18.50 -27.11
C ALA A 26 19.18 18.94 -25.66
N ALA A 27 17.95 19.21 -25.26
CA ALA A 27 17.59 19.33 -23.86
C ALA A 27 18.19 18.12 -23.14
N LEU A 28 19.25 18.39 -22.37
CA LEU A 28 19.89 17.42 -21.53
C LEU A 28 18.85 16.94 -20.52
N ALA A 29 18.54 15.64 -20.60
CA ALA A 29 18.06 14.82 -19.50
C ALA A 29 16.82 15.35 -18.73
N GLU A 30 15.63 15.14 -19.28
CA GLU A 30 14.49 14.82 -18.41
C GLU A 30 14.69 13.39 -17.88
N ASP A 31 15.41 13.30 -16.77
CA ASP A 31 15.64 12.07 -16.04
C ASP A 31 14.62 11.99 -14.90
N SER A 32 13.56 11.18 -15.05
CA SER A 32 12.93 10.50 -13.90
C SER A 32 11.93 9.42 -14.33
N TRP A 33 12.35 8.16 -14.32
CA TRP A 33 11.46 7.11 -13.82
C TRP A 33 11.77 6.94 -12.32
N SER A 34 10.93 7.49 -11.43
CA SER A 34 11.14 7.43 -9.97
C SER A 34 10.08 6.57 -9.27
N PRO A 35 10.20 5.24 -9.34
CA PRO A 35 9.38 4.30 -8.55
C PRO A 35 9.84 4.32 -7.08
N PHE A 36 9.78 5.49 -6.45
CA PHE A 36 9.96 5.72 -5.01
C PHE A 36 11.44 5.63 -4.51
N LYS A 37 12.32 6.48 -5.06
CA LYS A 37 13.80 6.50 -4.83
C LYS A 37 14.21 6.52 -3.32
N SER A 38 15.14 5.63 -2.93
CA SER A 38 16.02 5.73 -1.75
C SER A 38 17.47 5.98 -2.19
N ASN A 39 18.14 6.97 -1.60
CA ASN A 39 19.59 7.02 -1.27
C ASN A 39 19.93 8.39 -0.60
N ALA A 40 19.52 8.59 0.66
CA ALA A 40 20.15 9.52 1.62
C ALA A 40 19.61 9.30 3.06
N GLU A 41 20.47 8.79 3.93
CA GLU A 41 20.60 9.08 5.38
C GLU A 41 19.35 9.09 6.29
N ARG A 42 19.35 8.22 7.30
CA ARG A 42 18.60 8.44 8.56
C ARG A 42 18.88 9.87 9.08
N PRO A 43 17.90 10.64 9.59
CA PRO A 43 18.18 11.95 10.15
C PRO A 43 18.92 11.80 11.47
N GLY A 44 20.23 11.97 11.42
CA GLY A 44 21.13 11.89 12.56
C GLY A 44 22.52 12.37 12.19
N ASP A 45 22.62 13.58 11.64
CA ASP A 45 23.76 14.50 11.68
C ASP A 45 23.77 15.41 10.45
N ARG A 46 22.97 16.48 10.49
CA ARG A 46 23.29 17.69 9.72
C ARG A 46 23.21 18.89 10.64
N ARG A 47 24.38 19.41 11.01
CA ARG A 47 24.50 20.76 11.59
C ARG A 47 23.96 21.76 10.56
N PRO A 48 23.12 22.72 10.96
CA PRO A 48 22.59 23.73 10.04
C PRO A 48 23.73 24.60 9.52
N ARG A 49 23.81 24.77 8.19
CA ARG A 49 24.61 25.84 7.57
C ARG A 49 23.84 27.16 7.68
N PRO A 50 24.53 28.31 7.88
CA PRO A 50 23.88 29.60 8.00
C PRO A 50 23.20 30.02 6.69
N SER A 51 22.03 30.65 6.84
CA SER A 51 21.21 31.24 5.78
C SER A 51 21.98 32.25 4.94
N GLU A 52 21.98 32.07 3.62
CA GLU A 52 22.25 33.13 2.65
C GLU A 52 20.97 33.94 2.42
N ALA A 53 21.11 35.26 2.57
CA ALA A 53 20.05 36.23 2.46
C ALA A 53 19.53 36.34 1.02
N THR A 54 18.21 36.27 0.86
CA THR A 54 17.52 36.48 -0.42
C THR A 54 17.48 37.98 -0.72
N THR A 55 18.00 38.39 -1.87
CA THR A 55 17.85 39.75 -2.40
C THR A 55 16.50 39.90 -3.12
N PRO A 56 15.87 41.09 -3.14
CA PRO A 56 14.56 41.29 -3.75
C PRO A 56 14.65 41.42 -5.28
N VAL A 57 13.75 40.75 -5.99
CA VAL A 57 13.55 40.87 -7.44
C VAL A 57 12.71 42.13 -7.74
N PRO A 58 13.05 42.95 -8.75
CA PRO A 58 12.25 44.12 -9.12
C PRO A 58 11.01 43.72 -9.96
N PRO A 59 9.91 44.50 -9.91
CA PRO A 59 8.67 44.14 -10.61
C PRO A 59 8.75 44.43 -12.11
N GLU A 60 8.22 43.51 -12.92
CA GLU A 60 8.04 43.67 -14.38
C GLU A 60 6.88 44.64 -14.72
N PRO A 61 6.93 45.31 -15.88
CA PRO A 61 5.92 46.28 -16.29
C PRO A 61 4.64 45.60 -16.83
N VAL A 62 3.51 46.13 -16.39
CA VAL A 62 2.17 45.75 -16.83
C VAL A 62 1.93 46.28 -18.25
N TYR A 63 1.66 45.39 -19.21
CA TYR A 63 1.12 45.78 -20.52
C TYR A 63 -0.42 45.88 -20.44
N GLU A 64 -0.94 47.08 -20.67
CA GLU A 64 -2.37 47.34 -20.89
C GLU A 64 -2.83 46.71 -22.21
N ARG A 65 -3.82 45.81 -22.14
CA ARG A 65 -4.48 45.22 -23.30
C ARG A 65 -5.82 45.93 -23.53
N ALA A 66 -6.00 46.48 -24.73
CA ALA A 66 -7.22 47.19 -25.15
C ALA A 66 -8.47 46.28 -25.11
N PRO A 67 -9.68 46.83 -24.87
CA PRO A 67 -10.88 46.05 -24.59
C PRO A 67 -11.52 45.51 -25.87
N GLY A 68 -11.60 44.18 -25.98
CA GLY A 68 -12.49 43.48 -26.90
C GLY A 68 -13.89 43.34 -26.28
N SER A 69 -14.92 43.67 -27.05
CA SER A 69 -16.32 43.64 -26.66
C SER A 69 -16.81 42.23 -26.29
N ALA A 70 -17.01 41.96 -25.00
CA ALA A 70 -17.78 40.84 -24.50
C ALA A 70 -19.20 41.31 -24.16
N GLY A 71 -20.22 40.56 -24.59
CA GLY A 71 -21.62 40.79 -24.22
C GLY A 71 -21.82 40.76 -22.70
N PRO A 72 -22.97 41.28 -22.19
CA PRO A 72 -23.15 41.45 -20.75
C PRO A 72 -23.03 40.09 -20.03
N PRO A 73 -22.19 39.98 -18.99
CA PRO A 73 -22.14 38.76 -18.19
C PRO A 73 -23.50 38.59 -17.50
N SER A 74 -24.02 37.37 -17.55
CA SER A 74 -25.12 36.96 -16.69
C SER A 74 -24.71 37.18 -15.24
N ALA A 75 -25.56 37.86 -14.47
CA ALA A 75 -25.29 38.13 -13.06
C ALA A 75 -25.03 36.80 -12.32
N PRO A 76 -23.95 36.68 -11.53
CA PRO A 76 -23.75 35.50 -10.70
C PRO A 76 -24.91 35.40 -9.71
N TRP A 77 -25.46 34.20 -9.59
CA TRP A 77 -26.47 33.88 -8.56
C TRP A 77 -25.91 34.25 -7.18
N ALA A 78 -26.59 35.18 -6.50
CA ALA A 78 -26.32 35.54 -5.11
C ALA A 78 -27.25 34.73 -4.20
N SER A 79 -26.68 33.98 -3.25
CA SER A 79 -27.45 33.24 -2.25
C SER A 79 -28.33 34.21 -1.42
N PRO A 80 -29.63 33.93 -1.22
CA PRO A 80 -30.53 34.78 -0.43
C PRO A 80 -30.13 34.97 1.05
N ARG A 81 -29.08 34.30 1.54
CA ARG A 81 -28.63 34.33 2.94
C ARG A 81 -27.25 34.97 3.18
N GLY A 82 -26.65 35.64 2.20
CA GLY A 82 -25.52 36.54 2.45
C GLY A 82 -24.26 35.89 3.05
N GLY A 83 -24.02 34.61 2.82
CA GLY A 83 -22.76 33.94 3.14
C GLY A 83 -22.13 33.37 1.88
N ALA A 84 -20.86 33.67 1.63
CA ALA A 84 -20.05 32.89 0.70
C ALA A 84 -19.83 31.52 1.35
N VAL A 85 -20.48 30.48 0.82
CA VAL A 85 -20.21 29.11 1.27
C VAL A 85 -18.81 28.75 0.76
N GLU A 86 -17.85 28.61 1.67
CA GLU A 86 -16.54 28.12 1.30
C GLU A 86 -16.68 26.67 0.84
N ARG A 87 -16.00 26.30 -0.26
CA ARG A 87 -16.08 24.93 -0.83
C ARG A 87 -15.73 23.84 0.19
N SER A 88 -14.89 24.14 1.17
CA SER A 88 -14.53 23.24 2.27
C SER A 88 -15.69 22.88 3.20
N GLU A 89 -16.80 23.60 3.15
CA GLU A 89 -18.01 23.34 3.94
C GLU A 89 -19.00 22.41 3.21
N LEU A 90 -18.75 22.09 1.94
CA LEU A 90 -19.58 21.20 1.14
C LEU A 90 -19.04 19.77 1.20
N ALA A 91 -19.95 18.80 1.30
CA ALA A 91 -19.60 17.39 1.17
C ALA A 91 -19.01 17.12 -0.23
N PRO A 92 -17.95 16.29 -0.33
CA PRO A 92 -17.33 15.99 -1.62
C PRO A 92 -18.31 15.22 -2.51
N ILE A 93 -18.21 15.48 -3.82
CA ILE A 93 -18.92 14.69 -4.81
C ILE A 93 -18.23 13.35 -4.93
N MET A 94 -18.96 12.26 -4.71
CA MET A 94 -18.43 10.91 -4.81
C MET A 94 -18.33 10.48 -6.28
N ALA A 95 -17.26 9.76 -6.61
CA ALA A 95 -17.10 9.17 -7.93
C ALA A 95 -18.27 8.19 -8.21
N PRO A 96 -18.76 8.11 -9.46
CA PRO A 96 -19.82 7.17 -9.83
C PRO A 96 -19.33 5.72 -9.88
N ASP A 97 -18.02 5.48 -9.71
CA ASP A 97 -17.49 4.13 -9.61
C ASP A 97 -17.81 3.53 -8.24
N ALA A 98 -17.82 2.20 -8.16
CA ALA A 98 -18.01 1.48 -6.90
C ALA A 98 -16.83 1.66 -5.92
N SER A 99 -15.92 2.61 -6.17
CA SER A 99 -14.78 2.86 -5.29
C SER A 99 -15.22 3.56 -4.01
N GLY A 100 -16.34 4.29 -3.99
CA GLY A 100 -16.74 5.10 -2.83
C GLY A 100 -15.69 6.14 -2.43
N LEU A 101 -14.92 6.66 -3.40
CA LEU A 101 -13.95 7.74 -3.22
C LEU A 101 -14.47 9.05 -3.83
N PRO A 102 -13.97 10.21 -3.40
CA PRO A 102 -14.29 11.48 -4.05
C PRO A 102 -13.94 11.50 -5.54
N LEU A 103 -14.78 12.12 -6.37
CA LEU A 103 -14.58 12.25 -7.82
C LEU A 103 -13.28 12.97 -8.16
N GLU A 104 -12.96 14.03 -7.42
CA GLU A 104 -11.75 14.84 -7.60
C GLU A 104 -10.55 14.30 -6.81
N LEU A 105 -10.43 12.97 -6.68
CA LEU A 105 -9.42 12.29 -5.83
C LEU A 105 -7.99 12.82 -6.03
N TRP A 106 -7.57 12.98 -7.28
CA TRP A 106 -6.19 13.31 -7.65
C TRP A 106 -5.95 14.79 -7.94
N ARG A 107 -6.99 15.62 -7.87
CA ARG A 107 -6.97 17.00 -8.39
C ARG A 107 -5.88 17.88 -7.79
N SER A 108 -5.58 17.68 -6.50
CA SER A 108 -4.61 18.49 -5.74
C SER A 108 -3.17 18.00 -5.85
N LEU A 109 -2.95 16.87 -6.54
CA LEU A 109 -1.64 16.29 -6.75
C LEU A 109 -1.19 16.55 -8.19
N ASP A 110 0.11 16.75 -8.34
CA ASP A 110 0.84 16.53 -9.58
C ASP A 110 1.64 15.22 -9.47
N LEU A 111 2.22 14.75 -10.58
CA LEU A 111 2.96 13.48 -10.60
C LEU A 111 4.17 13.50 -9.66
N LYS A 112 4.89 14.63 -9.58
CA LYS A 112 6.06 14.77 -8.72
C LYS A 112 5.71 14.66 -7.24
N SER A 113 4.68 15.40 -6.80
CA SER A 113 4.19 15.36 -5.42
C SER A 113 3.65 13.98 -5.05
N LEU A 114 3.00 13.30 -5.99
CA LEU A 114 2.54 11.93 -5.80
C LEU A 114 3.72 10.97 -5.56
N GLU A 115 4.77 11.04 -6.38
CA GLU A 115 5.97 10.21 -6.21
C GLU A 115 6.70 10.48 -4.90
N GLU A 116 6.82 11.75 -4.49
CA GLU A 116 7.44 12.15 -3.23
C GLU A 116 6.66 11.59 -2.03
N LEU A 117 5.32 11.66 -2.06
CA LEU A 117 4.49 11.09 -1.02
C LEU A 117 4.62 9.57 -0.97
N LEU A 118 4.58 8.90 -2.13
CA LEU A 118 4.72 7.45 -2.22
C LEU A 118 6.12 6.96 -1.80
N ALA A 119 7.17 7.75 -2.01
CA ALA A 119 8.53 7.45 -1.53
C ALA A 119 8.65 7.41 -0.01
N GLY A 120 7.82 8.18 0.70
CA GLY A 120 7.76 8.16 2.16
C GLY A 120 6.91 7.05 2.76
N LEU A 121 6.31 6.16 1.96
CA LEU A 121 5.41 5.12 2.45
C LEU A 121 6.10 3.76 2.58
N GLU A 122 5.79 3.07 3.67
CA GLU A 122 6.01 1.63 3.76
C GLU A 122 4.84 0.88 3.13
N LEU A 123 5.12 0.20 2.02
CA LEU A 123 4.13 -0.60 1.28
C LEU A 123 4.36 -2.12 1.50
N PRO A 124 3.28 -2.91 1.61
CA PRO A 124 1.88 -2.51 1.79
C PRO A 124 1.55 -2.08 3.24
N PRO A 125 0.49 -1.27 3.45
CA PRO A 125 -0.02 -1.00 4.79
C PRO A 125 -0.53 -2.29 5.46
N ARG A 126 -0.16 -2.49 6.73
CA ARG A 126 -0.57 -3.67 7.53
C ARG A 126 -2.02 -3.61 7.99
N SER A 127 -2.55 -2.40 8.21
CA SER A 127 -3.95 -2.15 8.54
C SER A 127 -4.85 -2.60 7.38
N PRO A 128 -5.78 -3.54 7.59
CA PRO A 128 -6.70 -3.97 6.54
C PRO A 128 -7.62 -2.85 6.02
N ALA A 129 -8.03 -1.91 6.88
CA ALA A 129 -8.81 -0.73 6.50
C ALA A 129 -7.99 0.24 5.64
N LEU A 130 -6.76 0.60 6.06
CA LEU A 130 -5.88 1.42 5.21
C LEU A 130 -5.54 0.72 3.91
N HIS A 131 -5.30 -0.59 3.95
CA HIS A 131 -5.02 -1.36 2.75
C HIS A 131 -6.19 -1.38 1.77
N GLN A 132 -7.43 -1.53 2.26
CA GLN A 132 -8.60 -1.43 1.40
C GLN A 132 -8.75 -0.05 0.77
N LEU A 133 -8.51 1.00 1.53
CA LEU A 133 -8.54 2.38 1.04
C LEU A 133 -7.45 2.60 -0.03
N TRP A 134 -6.22 2.15 0.24
CA TRP A 134 -5.09 2.16 -0.67
C TRP A 134 -5.39 1.42 -1.97
N ARG A 135 -5.91 0.19 -1.89
CA ARG A 135 -6.30 -0.61 -3.05
C ARG A 135 -7.40 0.07 -3.87
N ARG A 136 -8.45 0.61 -3.22
CA ARG A 136 -9.52 1.37 -3.89
C ARG A 136 -8.97 2.60 -4.61
N MET A 137 -8.03 3.32 -3.98
CA MET A 137 -7.35 4.47 -4.58
C MET A 137 -6.56 4.05 -5.84
N LEU A 138 -5.75 2.99 -5.75
CA LEU A 138 -4.97 2.44 -6.87
C LEU A 138 -5.80 1.81 -7.99
N LEU A 139 -7.05 1.45 -7.75
CA LEU A 139 -7.98 0.88 -8.74
C LEU A 139 -9.07 1.85 -9.19
N SER A 140 -9.10 3.06 -8.62
CA SER A 140 -10.11 4.08 -8.94
C SER A 140 -10.08 4.47 -10.42
N SER A 141 -11.25 4.82 -10.95
CA SER A 141 -11.41 5.40 -12.29
C SER A 141 -11.35 6.94 -12.28
N ALA A 142 -10.98 7.53 -11.14
CA ALA A 142 -10.92 8.98 -10.96
C ALA A 142 -9.97 9.63 -11.98
N THR A 143 -10.28 10.87 -12.37
CA THR A 143 -9.47 11.64 -13.32
C THR A 143 -8.03 11.76 -12.83
N PRO A 144 -7.02 11.56 -13.69
CA PRO A 144 -5.63 11.61 -13.29
C PRO A 144 -5.23 12.98 -12.71
N PRO A 145 -4.09 13.05 -11.97
CA PRO A 145 -3.51 14.29 -11.45
C PRO A 145 -3.46 15.44 -12.46
N ALA A 146 -3.66 16.68 -12.00
CA ALA A 146 -3.57 17.86 -12.86
C ALA A 146 -2.14 17.99 -13.43
N GLY A 147 -2.01 18.29 -14.72
CA GLY A 147 -0.69 18.33 -15.37
C GLY A 147 -0.07 16.96 -15.64
N ALA A 148 -0.84 15.86 -15.55
CA ALA A 148 -0.43 14.55 -16.08
C ALA A 148 -0.37 14.62 -17.63
N SER A 149 0.67 15.28 -18.15
CA SER A 149 1.02 15.30 -19.57
C SER A 149 1.25 13.90 -20.13
N ASN A 150 1.45 12.92 -19.24
CA ASN A 150 1.73 11.53 -19.55
C ASN A 150 0.81 10.56 -18.77
N PRO A 151 -0.37 10.21 -19.32
CA PRO A 151 -1.27 9.19 -18.75
C PRO A 151 -0.61 7.83 -18.52
N GLU A 152 0.38 7.47 -19.35
CA GLU A 152 1.13 6.22 -19.22
C GLU A 152 1.95 6.20 -17.93
N HIS A 153 2.59 7.32 -17.57
CA HIS A 153 3.41 7.41 -16.36
C HIS A 153 2.57 7.25 -15.09
N PHE A 154 1.38 7.87 -15.05
CA PHE A 154 0.45 7.70 -13.94
C PHE A 154 -0.01 6.24 -13.78
N LEU A 155 -0.31 5.56 -14.89
CA LEU A 155 -0.61 4.13 -14.89
C LEU A 155 0.58 3.31 -14.38
N ALA A 156 1.80 3.62 -14.82
CA ALA A 156 3.01 2.96 -14.37
C ALA A 156 3.24 3.08 -12.85
N LEU A 157 3.00 4.25 -12.26
CA LEU A 157 3.07 4.45 -10.80
C LEU A 157 2.06 3.57 -10.06
N ARG A 158 0.82 3.46 -10.56
CA ARG A 158 -0.20 2.59 -9.97
C ARG A 158 0.18 1.12 -10.06
N LEU A 159 0.72 0.68 -11.20
CA LEU A 159 1.19 -0.69 -11.40
C LEU A 159 2.36 -1.05 -10.48
N GLU A 160 3.35 -0.16 -10.35
CA GLU A 160 4.48 -0.35 -9.42
C GLU A 160 4.00 -0.40 -7.97
N ALA A 161 3.05 0.45 -7.59
CA ALA A 161 2.43 0.46 -6.27
C ALA A 161 1.68 -0.85 -5.96
N LEU A 162 0.94 -1.41 -6.94
CA LEU A 162 0.29 -2.72 -6.82
C LEU A 162 1.32 -3.85 -6.69
N TYR A 163 2.38 -3.82 -7.51
CA TYR A 163 3.47 -4.80 -7.47
C TYR A 163 4.15 -4.84 -6.09
N ARG A 164 4.57 -3.69 -5.56
CA ARG A 164 5.20 -3.58 -4.23
C ARG A 164 4.27 -3.96 -3.08
N SER A 165 2.97 -3.79 -3.28
CA SER A 165 1.95 -4.22 -2.33
C SER A 165 1.66 -5.73 -2.39
N GLY A 166 2.26 -6.45 -3.35
CA GLY A 166 1.98 -7.86 -3.61
C GLY A 166 0.60 -8.14 -4.24
N LEU A 167 -0.09 -7.09 -4.71
CA LEU A 167 -1.42 -7.15 -5.32
C LEU A 167 -1.34 -7.52 -6.81
N LEU A 168 -0.73 -8.67 -7.09
CA LEU A 168 -0.41 -9.10 -8.45
C LEU A 168 -1.65 -9.34 -9.32
N ALA A 169 -2.72 -9.91 -8.75
CA ALA A 169 -3.98 -10.12 -9.47
C ALA A 169 -4.67 -8.79 -9.85
N ASP A 170 -4.60 -7.78 -8.99
CA ASP A 170 -5.12 -6.45 -9.27
C ASP A 170 -4.28 -5.74 -10.34
N MET A 171 -2.97 -5.93 -10.32
CA MET A 171 -2.06 -5.45 -11.37
C MET A 171 -2.41 -6.07 -12.72
N GLU A 172 -2.64 -7.40 -12.78
CA GLU A 172 -3.10 -8.08 -14.00
C GLU A 172 -4.43 -7.53 -14.52
N LYS A 173 -5.39 -7.31 -13.62
CA LYS A 173 -6.69 -6.72 -13.97
C LYS A 173 -6.52 -5.33 -14.57
N LEU A 174 -5.77 -4.44 -13.91
CA LEU A 174 -5.54 -3.08 -14.38
C LEU A 174 -4.81 -3.04 -15.74
N LEU A 175 -3.88 -3.98 -15.96
CA LEU A 175 -3.22 -4.14 -17.27
C LEU A 175 -4.20 -4.60 -18.37
N SER A 176 -5.14 -5.50 -18.05
CA SER A 176 -6.12 -5.99 -19.03
C SER A 176 -7.13 -4.94 -19.49
N GLU A 177 -7.41 -3.94 -18.65
CA GLU A 177 -8.30 -2.82 -18.96
C GLU A 177 -7.63 -1.77 -19.88
N ASN A 178 -6.30 -1.86 -20.09
CA ASN A 178 -5.50 -0.93 -20.87
C ASN A 178 -4.84 -1.64 -22.08
N ALA A 179 -5.61 -1.86 -23.15
CA ALA A 179 -5.26 -2.78 -24.25
C ALA A 179 -4.09 -2.33 -25.15
N THR A 180 -3.69 -1.06 -25.15
CA THR A 180 -2.57 -0.56 -25.98
C THR A 180 -1.55 0.20 -25.13
N PRO A 181 -0.81 -0.50 -24.26
CA PRO A 181 0.15 0.13 -23.36
C PRO A 181 1.37 0.64 -24.13
N GLY A 182 1.92 1.77 -23.71
CA GLY A 182 3.23 2.23 -24.16
C GLY A 182 4.38 1.38 -23.59
N PRO A 183 5.63 1.70 -23.95
CA PRO A 183 6.80 0.87 -23.63
C PRO A 183 7.05 0.75 -22.12
N VAL A 184 6.74 1.77 -21.31
CA VAL A 184 6.96 1.72 -19.85
C VAL A 184 6.05 0.67 -19.21
N VAL A 185 4.76 0.71 -19.56
CA VAL A 185 3.77 -0.23 -19.03
C VAL A 185 4.03 -1.65 -19.55
N GLN A 186 4.51 -1.80 -20.80
CA GLN A 186 4.92 -3.09 -21.33
C GLN A 186 6.12 -3.69 -20.56
N THR A 187 7.10 -2.88 -20.14
CA THR A 187 8.19 -3.37 -19.28
C THR A 187 7.67 -3.90 -17.94
N LEU A 188 6.72 -3.19 -17.30
CA LEU A 188 6.10 -3.64 -16.05
C LEU A 188 5.27 -4.92 -16.25
N ARG A 189 4.59 -5.05 -17.38
CA ARG A 189 3.89 -6.29 -17.75
C ARG A 189 4.86 -7.46 -17.89
N ALA A 190 5.96 -7.26 -18.60
CA ALA A 190 6.98 -8.29 -18.79
C ALA A 190 7.61 -8.73 -17.46
N ARG A 191 7.90 -7.77 -16.57
CA ARG A 191 8.34 -8.04 -15.19
C ARG A 191 7.34 -8.91 -14.44
N LEU A 192 6.07 -8.57 -14.49
CA LEU A 192 5.00 -9.33 -13.83
C LEU A 192 4.91 -10.76 -14.39
N ASP A 193 4.91 -10.91 -15.72
CA ASP A 193 4.84 -12.21 -16.38
C ASP A 193 6.04 -13.10 -16.01
N ILE A 194 7.27 -12.57 -16.02
CA ILE A 194 8.47 -13.29 -15.54
C ILE A 194 8.33 -13.65 -14.06
N GLY A 195 7.93 -12.70 -13.22
CA GLY A 195 7.74 -12.91 -11.78
C GLY A 195 6.72 -14.01 -11.47
N LEU A 196 5.63 -14.10 -12.23
CA LEU A 196 4.61 -15.15 -12.11
C LEU A 196 5.03 -16.49 -12.74
N GLY A 197 6.26 -16.60 -13.25
CA GLY A 197 6.77 -17.81 -13.90
C GLY A 197 6.26 -18.03 -15.33
N ARG A 198 5.55 -17.06 -15.92
CA ARG A 198 5.12 -17.05 -17.33
C ARG A 198 6.26 -16.58 -18.23
N ARG A 199 7.36 -17.33 -18.16
CA ARG A 199 8.65 -17.01 -18.78
C ARG A 199 8.54 -16.67 -20.26
N ASP A 200 7.85 -17.50 -21.03
CA ASP A 200 7.82 -17.35 -22.49
C ASP A 200 7.08 -16.06 -22.90
N ALA A 201 5.94 -15.76 -22.27
CA ALA A 201 5.20 -14.52 -22.50
C ALA A 201 6.01 -13.29 -22.09
N GLY A 202 6.64 -13.33 -20.92
CA GLY A 202 7.50 -12.24 -20.45
C GLY A 202 8.69 -11.99 -21.37
N CYS A 203 9.39 -13.03 -21.81
CA CYS A 203 10.55 -12.91 -22.68
C CYS A 203 10.21 -12.46 -24.10
N GLN A 204 9.04 -12.87 -24.63
CA GLN A 204 8.55 -12.34 -25.89
C GLN A 204 8.31 -10.82 -25.80
N ALA A 205 7.73 -10.34 -24.70
CA ALA A 205 7.53 -8.91 -24.48
C ALA A 205 8.87 -8.16 -24.38
N VAL A 206 9.83 -8.68 -23.60
CA VAL A 206 11.17 -8.06 -23.46
C VAL A 206 11.90 -7.94 -24.79
N ALA A 207 11.80 -8.94 -25.67
CA ALA A 207 12.47 -8.91 -26.98
C ALA A 207 12.05 -7.69 -27.84
N THR A 208 10.81 -7.24 -27.70
CA THR A 208 10.31 -6.04 -28.41
C THR A 208 10.78 -4.73 -27.77
N LEU A 209 11.07 -4.73 -26.47
CA LEU A 209 11.42 -3.55 -25.67
C LEU A 209 12.94 -3.29 -25.60
N ALA A 210 13.75 -4.34 -25.71
CA ALA A 210 15.21 -4.25 -25.64
C ALA A 210 15.86 -3.56 -26.86
N ALA A 211 15.07 -3.26 -27.91
CA ALA A 211 15.55 -2.50 -29.06
C ALA A 211 15.90 -1.04 -28.67
N PRO A 212 17.00 -0.45 -29.19
CA PRO A 212 17.44 0.91 -28.85
C PRO A 212 16.39 2.01 -29.13
N SER A 213 15.43 1.73 -30.02
CA SER A 213 14.35 2.64 -30.42
C SER A 213 13.14 2.65 -29.49
N SER A 214 13.18 1.95 -28.34
CA SER A 214 12.02 1.74 -27.47
C SER A 214 11.58 2.98 -26.68
N GLY A 215 12.34 4.08 -26.71
CA GLY A 215 11.96 5.34 -26.06
C GLY A 215 11.90 5.28 -24.52
N LEU A 216 12.48 4.24 -23.91
CA LEU A 216 12.45 4.03 -22.46
C LEU A 216 13.31 5.07 -21.68
N PRO A 217 12.88 5.50 -20.48
CA PRO A 217 13.74 6.27 -19.56
C PRO A 217 14.97 5.48 -19.10
N GLY A 218 16.08 6.16 -18.75
CA GLY A 218 17.39 5.55 -18.44
C GLY A 218 17.34 4.37 -17.47
N ARG A 219 16.83 4.57 -16.24
CA ARG A 219 16.74 3.48 -15.25
C ARG A 219 15.89 2.28 -15.74
N LEU A 220 14.82 2.55 -16.48
CA LEU A 220 13.95 1.49 -17.00
C LEU A 220 14.58 0.76 -18.20
N LYS A 221 15.47 1.42 -18.95
CA LYS A 221 16.34 0.76 -19.95
C LYS A 221 17.24 -0.26 -19.27
N GLY A 222 17.93 0.14 -18.19
CA GLY A 222 18.79 -0.78 -17.44
C GLY A 222 18.02 -1.99 -16.88
N GLU A 223 16.82 -1.77 -16.32
CA GLU A 223 15.97 -2.89 -15.87
C GLU A 223 15.50 -3.77 -17.03
N THR A 224 15.21 -3.19 -18.20
CA THR A 224 14.85 -3.95 -19.40
C THR A 224 16.04 -4.79 -19.89
N GLN A 225 17.27 -4.27 -19.83
CA GLN A 225 18.48 -5.05 -20.12
C GLN A 225 18.65 -6.20 -19.13
N LEU A 226 18.36 -5.98 -17.84
CA LEU A 226 18.40 -7.03 -16.83
C LEU A 226 17.39 -8.16 -17.15
N LEU A 227 16.16 -7.81 -17.52
CA LEU A 227 15.15 -8.78 -17.96
C LEU A 227 15.55 -9.49 -19.27
N ALA A 228 16.20 -8.79 -20.21
CA ALA A 228 16.73 -9.40 -21.43
C ALA A 228 17.83 -10.42 -21.10
N GLY A 229 18.69 -10.11 -20.13
CA GLY A 229 19.68 -11.03 -19.59
C GLY A 229 19.05 -12.28 -18.96
N TYR A 230 17.99 -12.12 -18.17
CA TYR A 230 17.21 -13.27 -17.66
C TYR A 230 16.72 -14.16 -18.79
N CYS A 231 16.14 -13.57 -19.84
CA CYS A 231 15.62 -14.30 -20.99
C CYS A 231 16.70 -15.01 -21.80
N ALA A 232 17.86 -14.37 -22.00
CA ALA A 232 19.02 -14.98 -22.62
C ALA A 232 19.54 -16.18 -21.82
N ALA A 233 19.69 -16.03 -20.50
CA ALA A 233 20.11 -17.11 -19.62
C ALA A 233 19.10 -18.27 -19.63
N ALA A 234 17.80 -17.98 -19.60
CA ALA A 234 16.74 -18.97 -19.73
C ALA A 234 16.76 -19.72 -21.07
N ALA A 235 17.25 -19.08 -22.14
CA ALA A 235 17.46 -19.66 -23.47
C ALA A 235 18.83 -20.35 -23.63
N ASN A 236 19.63 -20.43 -22.56
CA ASN A 236 21.02 -20.91 -22.56
C ASN A 236 22.00 -20.11 -23.43
N ASP A 237 21.72 -18.84 -23.68
CA ASP A 237 22.65 -17.94 -24.37
C ASP A 237 23.53 -17.19 -23.35
N ALA A 238 24.68 -17.80 -23.04
CA ALA A 238 25.64 -17.28 -22.08
C ALA A 238 26.24 -15.93 -22.50
N GLN A 239 26.48 -15.73 -23.81
CA GLN A 239 27.10 -14.52 -24.32
C GLN A 239 26.12 -13.34 -24.25
N ALA A 240 24.88 -13.56 -24.70
CA ALA A 240 23.84 -12.52 -24.61
C ALA A 240 23.50 -12.19 -23.15
N ALA A 241 23.48 -13.17 -22.24
CA ALA A 241 23.24 -12.94 -20.82
C ALA A 241 24.34 -12.07 -20.18
N GLY A 242 25.61 -12.33 -20.51
CA GLY A 242 26.74 -11.52 -20.04
C GLY A 242 26.70 -10.09 -20.56
N LEU A 243 26.46 -9.92 -21.86
CA LEU A 243 26.34 -8.59 -22.49
C LEU A 243 25.20 -7.77 -21.87
N ALA A 244 24.02 -8.38 -21.67
CA ALA A 244 22.90 -7.68 -21.02
C ALA A 244 23.23 -7.26 -19.58
N ALA A 245 24.00 -8.05 -18.83
CA ALA A 245 24.45 -7.69 -17.49
C ALA A 245 25.42 -6.50 -17.51
N ASP A 246 26.33 -6.45 -18.49
CA ASP A 246 27.25 -5.32 -18.67
C ASP A 246 26.51 -4.04 -19.04
N LEU A 247 25.57 -4.12 -20.01
CA LEU A 247 24.71 -2.99 -20.39
C LEU A 247 23.85 -2.50 -19.22
N ALA A 248 23.28 -3.41 -18.43
CA ALA A 248 22.52 -3.02 -17.25
C ALA A 248 23.37 -2.26 -16.22
N ARG A 249 24.66 -2.63 -16.04
CA ARG A 249 25.59 -1.90 -15.16
C ARG A 249 25.94 -0.53 -15.72
N GLU A 250 26.14 -0.41 -17.03
CA GLU A 250 26.39 0.88 -17.70
C GLU A 250 25.21 1.85 -17.54
N GLU A 251 23.98 1.34 -17.55
CA GLU A 251 22.74 2.11 -17.28
C GLU A 251 22.50 2.38 -15.79
N GLY A 252 23.44 2.03 -14.90
CA GLY A 252 23.40 2.37 -13.47
C GLY A 252 22.57 1.43 -12.60
N ILE A 253 22.33 0.18 -13.02
CA ILE A 253 21.63 -0.81 -12.20
C ILE A 253 22.56 -1.40 -11.14
N GLU A 254 22.14 -1.30 -9.87
CA GLU A 254 22.87 -1.81 -8.69
C GLU A 254 22.31 -3.14 -8.15
N ALA A 255 21.58 -3.90 -8.98
CA ALA A 255 20.97 -5.17 -8.57
C ALA A 255 22.01 -6.29 -8.47
N GLU A 256 22.77 -6.33 -7.35
CA GLU A 256 23.92 -7.23 -7.15
C GLU A 256 23.60 -8.70 -7.42
N LEU A 257 22.48 -9.21 -6.88
CA LEU A 257 22.13 -10.63 -7.01
C LEU A 257 21.79 -11.00 -8.47
N PRO A 258 20.85 -10.34 -9.16
CA PRO A 258 20.59 -10.62 -10.57
C PRO A 258 21.83 -10.48 -11.46
N LEU A 259 22.64 -9.44 -11.27
CA LEU A 259 23.85 -9.21 -12.05
C LEU A 259 24.91 -10.30 -11.82
N ALA A 260 25.09 -10.74 -10.57
CA ALA A 260 26.01 -11.83 -10.22
C ALA A 260 25.55 -13.16 -10.81
N VAL A 261 24.25 -13.44 -10.81
CA VAL A 261 23.67 -14.62 -11.47
C VAL A 261 24.00 -14.63 -12.97
N LEU A 262 23.75 -13.53 -13.68
CA LEU A 262 24.01 -13.44 -15.12
C LEU A 262 25.50 -13.53 -15.45
N THR A 263 26.36 -12.90 -14.64
CA THR A 263 27.82 -12.95 -14.84
C THR A 263 28.37 -14.36 -14.59
N GLY A 264 27.89 -15.03 -13.54
CA GLY A 264 28.24 -16.44 -13.26
C GLY A 264 27.78 -17.37 -14.39
N PHE A 265 26.57 -17.15 -14.91
CA PHE A 265 26.05 -17.88 -16.05
C PHE A 265 26.92 -17.70 -17.30
N ALA A 266 27.25 -16.45 -17.66
CA ALA A 266 28.08 -16.12 -18.82
C ALA A 266 29.47 -16.76 -18.78
N THR A 267 30.06 -16.86 -17.57
CA THR A 267 31.40 -17.41 -17.34
C THR A 267 31.41 -18.90 -17.03
N SER A 268 30.25 -19.55 -16.97
CA SER A 268 30.11 -20.94 -16.49
C SER A 268 30.72 -21.17 -15.10
N THR A 269 30.73 -20.13 -14.25
CA THR A 269 31.24 -20.21 -12.88
C THR A 269 30.10 -20.08 -11.88
N LYS A 270 30.21 -20.76 -10.73
CA LYS A 270 29.23 -20.62 -9.66
C LYS A 270 29.47 -19.27 -8.96
N PRO A 271 28.54 -18.30 -9.06
CA PRO A 271 28.75 -16.99 -8.48
C PRO A 271 28.74 -17.08 -6.95
N LYS A 272 29.56 -16.26 -6.29
CA LYS A 272 29.43 -16.02 -4.85
C LYS A 272 28.25 -15.07 -4.65
N LEU A 273 27.14 -15.60 -4.14
CA LEU A 273 25.90 -14.83 -3.94
C LEU A 273 25.77 -14.39 -2.49
N ALA A 274 25.55 -13.09 -2.29
CA ALA A 274 25.06 -12.53 -1.04
C ALA A 274 23.56 -12.31 -1.18
N LEU A 275 22.75 -12.87 -0.27
CA LEU A 275 21.32 -12.62 -0.27
C LEU A 275 21.05 -11.21 0.29
N PRO A 276 20.27 -10.37 -0.42
CA PRO A 276 19.92 -9.04 0.05
C PRO A 276 19.15 -9.09 1.38
N ALA A 277 18.95 -7.94 2.02
CA ALA A 277 18.14 -7.83 3.23
C ALA A 277 16.67 -8.18 2.96
N ARG A 278 16.17 -7.84 1.77
CA ARG A 278 14.86 -8.19 1.24
C ARG A 278 15.05 -8.85 -0.12
N VAL A 279 14.50 -10.03 -0.31
CA VAL A 279 14.56 -10.80 -1.56
C VAL A 279 13.32 -10.46 -2.39
N LEU A 280 13.56 -9.90 -3.57
CA LEU A 280 12.50 -9.51 -4.49
C LEU A 280 11.96 -10.72 -5.26
N LEU A 281 10.75 -10.61 -5.82
CA LEU A 281 10.18 -11.65 -6.67
C LEU A 281 11.05 -11.91 -7.91
N LEU A 282 11.62 -10.87 -8.52
CA LEU A 282 12.57 -11.06 -9.61
C LEU A 282 13.85 -11.74 -9.13
N ASP A 283 14.42 -11.35 -7.99
CA ASP A 283 15.63 -12.00 -7.44
C ASP A 283 15.44 -13.51 -7.32
N TYR A 284 14.26 -13.93 -6.84
CA TYR A 284 13.89 -15.34 -6.76
C TYR A 284 13.93 -16.02 -8.14
N ARG A 285 13.37 -15.39 -9.19
CA ARG A 285 13.41 -15.93 -10.55
C ARG A 285 14.83 -16.00 -11.11
N PHE A 286 15.69 -15.03 -10.81
CA PHE A 286 17.11 -15.11 -11.18
C PHE A 286 17.81 -16.26 -10.46
N LEU A 287 17.56 -16.48 -9.17
CA LEU A 287 18.14 -17.62 -8.44
C LEU A 287 17.75 -18.96 -9.05
N GLU A 288 16.51 -19.10 -9.56
CA GLU A 288 16.05 -20.33 -10.21
C GLU A 288 16.83 -20.67 -11.50
N LEU A 289 17.47 -19.70 -12.14
CA LEU A 289 18.35 -19.96 -13.30
C LEU A 289 19.58 -20.81 -12.93
N LEU A 290 19.98 -20.78 -11.65
CA LEU A 290 21.11 -21.57 -11.14
C LEU A 290 20.70 -22.98 -10.70
N GLY A 291 19.40 -23.31 -10.80
CA GLY A 291 18.83 -24.58 -10.37
C GLY A 291 17.77 -24.42 -9.26
N PRO A 292 17.31 -25.54 -8.68
CA PRO A 292 16.27 -25.51 -7.65
C PRO A 292 16.64 -24.64 -6.45
N VAL A 293 15.80 -23.67 -6.14
CA VAL A 293 15.98 -22.77 -4.99
C VAL A 293 15.27 -23.34 -3.77
N ASN A 294 15.97 -23.42 -2.64
CA ASN A 294 15.33 -23.73 -1.38
C ASN A 294 14.60 -22.50 -0.85
N ALA A 295 13.32 -22.37 -1.21
CA ALA A 295 12.49 -21.22 -0.85
C ALA A 295 12.36 -21.02 0.69
N SER A 296 12.57 -22.05 1.50
CA SER A 296 12.57 -21.91 2.97
C SER A 296 13.71 -21.03 3.49
N GLN A 297 14.84 -20.96 2.79
CA GLN A 297 16.01 -20.16 3.21
C GLN A 297 15.85 -18.66 2.90
N ILE A 298 14.97 -18.31 1.97
CA ILE A 298 14.71 -16.92 1.56
C ILE A 298 13.41 -16.37 2.15
N PHE A 299 12.56 -17.24 2.71
CA PHE A 299 11.23 -16.91 3.20
C PHE A 299 11.20 -15.71 4.14
N ASP A 300 12.07 -15.68 5.14
CA ASP A 300 12.10 -14.60 6.15
C ASP A 300 12.45 -13.22 5.58
N LYS A 301 13.01 -13.19 4.37
CA LYS A 301 13.40 -11.98 3.65
C LYS A 301 12.50 -11.68 2.45
N ALA A 302 11.52 -12.54 2.16
CA ALA A 302 10.70 -12.43 0.97
C ALA A 302 9.83 -11.16 1.00
N GLU A 303 9.82 -10.43 -0.10
CA GLU A 303 8.93 -9.29 -0.26
C GLU A 303 7.46 -9.72 -0.46
N PRO A 304 6.48 -8.80 -0.32
CA PRO A 304 5.06 -9.11 -0.47
C PRO A 304 4.69 -9.85 -1.77
N ALA A 305 5.22 -9.41 -2.91
CA ALA A 305 4.99 -10.05 -4.20
C ALA A 305 5.50 -11.50 -4.23
N LEU A 306 6.68 -11.76 -3.66
CA LEU A 306 7.26 -13.10 -3.57
C LEU A 306 6.44 -13.99 -2.64
N LEU A 307 6.00 -13.48 -1.49
CA LEU A 307 5.13 -14.22 -0.58
C LEU A 307 3.82 -14.64 -1.25
N SER A 308 3.18 -13.74 -2.02
CA SER A 308 1.96 -14.05 -2.77
C SER A 308 2.19 -15.16 -3.81
N VAL A 309 3.34 -15.18 -4.48
CA VAL A 309 3.71 -16.22 -5.44
C VAL A 309 3.96 -17.56 -4.74
N LEU A 310 4.78 -17.59 -3.68
CA LEU A 310 5.06 -18.81 -2.91
C LEU A 310 3.78 -19.41 -2.28
N ALA A 311 2.80 -18.58 -1.95
CA ALA A 311 1.49 -19.03 -1.48
C ALA A 311 0.62 -19.68 -2.58
N ALA A 312 0.75 -19.20 -3.82
CA ALA A 312 -0.05 -19.66 -4.94
C ALA A 312 0.52 -20.93 -5.59
N GLU A 313 1.85 -21.10 -5.57
CA GLU A 313 2.58 -22.14 -6.29
C GLU A 313 2.27 -23.56 -5.78
N PRO A 314 1.74 -24.47 -6.64
CA PRO A 314 1.42 -25.84 -6.23
C PRO A 314 2.63 -26.73 -5.90
N LYS A 315 3.83 -26.37 -6.40
CA LYS A 315 5.06 -27.15 -6.21
C LYS A 315 5.73 -26.87 -4.86
N THR A 316 5.33 -25.81 -4.18
CA THR A 316 5.85 -25.43 -2.87
C THR A 316 5.44 -26.47 -1.83
N GLU A 317 6.37 -26.82 -0.93
CA GLU A 317 6.08 -27.69 0.20
C GLU A 317 4.90 -27.13 1.03
N ALA A 318 3.96 -28.00 1.44
CA ALA A 318 2.73 -27.63 2.16
C ALA A 318 2.96 -26.64 3.31
N ARG A 319 3.93 -26.92 4.19
CA ARG A 319 4.24 -26.05 5.34
C ARG A 319 4.68 -24.66 4.89
N LEU A 320 5.57 -24.57 3.89
CA LEU A 320 6.05 -23.30 3.36
C LEU A 320 4.93 -22.54 2.62
N GLN A 321 4.08 -23.25 1.87
CA GLN A 321 2.96 -22.64 1.17
C GLN A 321 1.98 -21.99 2.16
N ILE A 322 1.66 -22.66 3.28
CA ILE A 322 0.85 -22.09 4.36
C ILE A 322 1.56 -20.90 5.01
N ALA A 323 2.86 -21.03 5.32
CA ALA A 323 3.63 -19.95 5.94
C ALA A 323 3.67 -18.69 5.05
N ALA A 324 3.87 -18.86 3.74
CA ALA A 324 3.80 -17.81 2.73
C ALA A 324 2.42 -17.18 2.65
N ALA A 325 1.37 -18.00 2.63
CA ALA A 325 0.00 -17.50 2.55
C ALA A 325 -0.38 -16.68 3.78
N GLU A 326 -0.03 -17.14 4.99
CA GLU A 326 -0.28 -16.36 6.21
C GLU A 326 0.58 -15.09 6.29
N ALA A 327 1.83 -15.14 5.85
CA ALA A 327 2.70 -13.96 5.80
C ALA A 327 2.18 -12.92 4.80
N ALA A 328 1.78 -13.35 3.61
CA ALA A 328 1.15 -12.50 2.60
C ALA A 328 -0.18 -11.93 3.12
N LEU A 329 -1.00 -12.73 3.80
CA LEU A 329 -2.24 -12.29 4.41
C LEU A 329 -2.02 -11.20 5.46
N ARG A 330 -1.03 -11.36 6.37
CA ARG A 330 -0.68 -10.33 7.38
C ARG A 330 -0.27 -8.99 6.75
N LEU A 331 0.30 -9.03 5.55
CA LEU A 331 0.67 -7.84 4.79
C LEU A 331 -0.47 -7.35 3.87
N ASN A 332 -1.63 -8.01 3.90
CA ASN A 332 -2.75 -7.80 2.98
C ASN A 332 -2.38 -8.00 1.49
N ALA A 333 -1.27 -8.68 1.19
CA ALA A 333 -0.82 -9.00 -0.16
C ALA A 333 -1.57 -10.20 -0.76
N LEU A 334 -2.24 -10.99 0.09
CA LEU A 334 -3.09 -12.11 -0.31
C LEU A 334 -4.53 -11.86 0.20
N THR A 335 -5.50 -12.09 -0.68
CA THR A 335 -6.92 -11.96 -0.31
C THR A 335 -7.34 -13.05 0.69
N PRO A 336 -8.33 -12.77 1.57
CA PRO A 336 -8.86 -13.77 2.49
C PRO A 336 -9.37 -15.05 1.79
N GLU A 337 -9.95 -14.92 0.59
CA GLU A 337 -10.45 -16.03 -0.22
C GLU A 337 -9.32 -16.91 -0.76
N ALA A 338 -8.25 -16.30 -1.25
CA ALA A 338 -7.05 -17.02 -1.69
C ALA A 338 -6.37 -17.74 -0.52
N MET A 339 -6.36 -17.15 0.68
CA MET A 339 -5.87 -17.84 1.88
C MET A 339 -6.70 -19.09 2.20
N ALA A 340 -8.04 -18.97 2.18
CA ALA A 340 -8.93 -20.10 2.37
C ALA A 340 -8.67 -21.22 1.33
N ALA A 341 -8.41 -20.85 0.07
CA ALA A 341 -8.05 -21.80 -0.97
C ALA A 341 -6.70 -22.49 -0.72
N VAL A 342 -5.72 -21.82 -0.09
CA VAL A 342 -4.47 -22.47 0.34
C VAL A 342 -4.75 -23.51 1.42
N TYR A 343 -5.52 -23.16 2.46
CA TYR A 343 -5.86 -24.12 3.51
C TYR A 343 -6.62 -25.34 2.99
N ARG A 344 -7.58 -25.16 2.08
CA ARG A 344 -8.34 -26.29 1.50
C ARG A 344 -7.50 -27.26 0.67
N ARG A 345 -6.46 -26.76 -0.01
CA ARG A 345 -5.60 -27.58 -0.87
C ARG A 345 -4.65 -28.48 -0.09
N GLN A 346 -4.45 -28.23 1.20
CA GLN A 346 -3.50 -29.02 1.98
C GLN A 346 -4.03 -30.43 2.21
N PRO A 347 -3.20 -31.47 2.02
CA PRO A 347 -3.57 -32.87 2.24
C PRO A 347 -3.58 -33.22 3.74
N LEU A 348 -4.21 -32.37 4.55
CA LEU A 348 -4.29 -32.51 5.99
C LEU A 348 -5.45 -33.48 6.29
N ALA A 349 -5.12 -34.64 6.87
CA ALA A 349 -6.10 -35.69 7.12
C ALA A 349 -7.20 -35.19 8.08
N GLY A 350 -8.46 -35.35 7.66
CA GLY A 350 -9.64 -35.01 8.45
C GLY A 350 -9.73 -35.87 9.71
N SER A 351 -9.32 -35.30 10.84
CA SER A 351 -9.58 -35.87 12.16
C SER A 351 -10.51 -34.96 12.96
N ALA A 352 -11.25 -35.56 13.91
CA ALA A 352 -12.20 -34.84 14.73
C ALA A 352 -11.56 -33.82 15.69
N GLU A 353 -10.23 -33.90 15.94
CA GLU A 353 -9.51 -33.05 16.89
C GLU A 353 -8.15 -32.55 16.36
N PRO A 354 -8.11 -31.36 15.72
CA PRO A 354 -6.91 -30.77 15.13
C PRO A 354 -5.70 -30.59 16.06
N SER A 355 -5.92 -30.23 17.34
CA SER A 355 -4.85 -29.97 18.32
C SER A 355 -4.00 -31.20 18.66
N ALA A 356 -4.57 -32.40 18.54
CA ALA A 356 -3.84 -33.65 18.82
C ALA A 356 -2.90 -34.05 17.66
N HIS A 357 -3.08 -33.47 16.47
CA HIS A 357 -2.49 -33.95 15.22
C HIS A 357 -1.32 -33.11 14.71
N SER A 358 -1.08 -31.92 15.26
CA SER A 358 0.10 -31.14 14.90
C SER A 358 0.55 -30.22 16.04
N ALA A 359 1.83 -30.36 16.41
CA ALA A 359 2.53 -29.42 17.27
C ALA A 359 2.89 -28.10 16.53
N ASP A 360 2.87 -28.11 15.19
CA ASP A 360 3.13 -26.92 14.39
C ASP A 360 1.90 -26.00 14.36
N PRO A 361 1.99 -24.78 14.91
CA PRO A 361 0.87 -23.84 14.93
C PRO A 361 0.32 -23.50 13.54
N LEU A 362 1.17 -23.50 12.49
CA LEU A 362 0.75 -23.19 11.12
C LEU A 362 -0.16 -24.26 10.56
N LEU A 363 0.30 -25.52 10.60
CA LEU A 363 -0.50 -26.67 10.17
C LEU A 363 -1.76 -26.82 11.04
N ARG A 364 -1.66 -26.52 12.35
CA ARG A 364 -2.80 -26.58 13.26
C ARG A 364 -3.92 -25.60 12.87
N ARG A 365 -3.60 -24.36 12.49
CA ARG A 365 -4.61 -23.40 12.00
C ARG A 365 -5.29 -23.88 10.71
N ALA A 366 -4.51 -24.42 9.78
CA ALA A 366 -5.06 -25.02 8.55
C ALA A 366 -6.00 -26.20 8.85
N LEU A 367 -5.61 -27.07 9.79
CA LEU A 367 -6.45 -28.17 10.26
C LEU A 367 -7.75 -27.67 10.92
N TYR A 368 -7.68 -26.63 11.77
CA TYR A 368 -8.89 -26.04 12.34
C TYR A 368 -9.80 -25.47 11.27
N PHE A 369 -9.26 -24.81 10.24
CA PHE A 369 -10.05 -24.29 9.12
C PHE A 369 -10.84 -25.41 8.43
N GLN A 370 -10.17 -26.50 8.06
CA GLN A 370 -10.82 -27.66 7.43
C GLN A 370 -11.81 -28.35 8.38
N ALA A 371 -11.51 -28.39 9.68
CA ALA A 371 -12.41 -28.96 10.69
C ALA A 371 -13.70 -28.13 10.87
N VAL A 372 -13.65 -26.80 10.70
CA VAL A 372 -14.86 -25.95 10.65
C VAL A 372 -15.73 -26.33 9.46
N GLU A 373 -15.14 -26.55 8.28
CA GLU A 373 -15.88 -26.95 7.07
C GLU A 373 -16.53 -28.33 7.23
N ALA A 374 -15.85 -29.27 7.91
CA ALA A 374 -16.37 -30.62 8.16
C ALA A 374 -17.36 -30.72 9.35
N ALA A 375 -17.40 -29.71 10.24
CA ALA A 375 -18.21 -29.75 11.45
C ALA A 375 -19.72 -29.68 11.15
N ARG A 376 -20.48 -30.56 11.80
CA ARG A 376 -21.93 -30.74 11.57
C ARG A 376 -22.82 -29.92 12.50
N THR A 377 -22.27 -29.39 13.60
CA THR A 377 -23.03 -28.67 14.62
C THR A 377 -22.49 -27.23 14.79
N PRO A 378 -23.36 -26.24 15.08
CA PRO A 378 -22.93 -24.86 15.36
C PRO A 378 -21.90 -24.76 16.49
N VAL A 379 -22.05 -25.57 17.54
CA VAL A 379 -21.13 -25.63 18.68
C VAL A 379 -19.73 -26.07 18.25
N GLN A 380 -19.61 -27.14 17.45
CA GLN A 380 -18.31 -27.61 16.95
C GLN A 380 -17.64 -26.57 16.05
N ARG A 381 -18.43 -25.95 15.14
CA ARG A 381 -17.92 -24.89 14.26
C ARG A 381 -17.34 -23.73 15.07
N LEU A 382 -18.09 -23.22 16.06
CA LEU A 382 -17.63 -22.11 16.91
C LEU A 382 -16.44 -22.48 17.79
N ARG A 383 -16.36 -23.71 18.29
CA ARG A 383 -15.18 -24.19 19.02
C ARG A 383 -13.90 -24.11 18.17
N PHE A 384 -13.96 -24.56 16.93
CA PHE A 384 -12.81 -24.50 16.03
C PHE A 384 -12.50 -23.08 15.55
N LEU A 385 -13.52 -22.27 15.25
CA LEU A 385 -13.34 -20.85 14.94
C LEU A 385 -12.68 -20.10 16.09
N ARG A 386 -13.05 -20.39 17.34
CA ARG A 386 -12.42 -19.81 18.53
C ARG A 386 -10.93 -20.15 18.60
N ALA A 387 -10.57 -21.41 18.33
CA ALA A 387 -9.17 -21.82 18.32
C ALA A 387 -8.34 -21.07 17.25
N ILE A 388 -8.90 -20.84 16.06
CA ILE A 388 -8.27 -20.05 14.99
C ILE A 388 -8.06 -18.60 15.46
N ILE A 389 -9.09 -17.97 16.01
CA ILE A 389 -9.05 -16.57 16.47
C ILE A 389 -8.05 -16.37 17.61
N ASP A 390 -7.99 -17.29 18.58
CA ASP A 390 -7.05 -17.21 19.69
C ASP A 390 -5.58 -17.35 19.22
N ASP A 391 -5.32 -18.24 18.26
CA ASP A 391 -3.98 -18.37 17.64
C ASP A 391 -3.64 -17.15 16.77
N ALA A 392 -4.60 -16.61 16.02
CA ALA A 392 -4.41 -15.41 15.21
C ALA A 392 -4.11 -14.17 16.08
N ARG A 393 -4.75 -14.06 17.25
CA ARG A 393 -4.47 -12.99 18.21
C ARG A 393 -3.04 -13.06 18.74
N LYS A 394 -2.57 -14.25 19.13
CA LYS A 394 -1.18 -14.46 19.61
C LYS A 394 -0.12 -14.17 18.56
N SER A 395 -0.47 -14.30 17.28
CA SER A 395 0.44 -14.08 16.14
C SER A 395 0.28 -12.71 15.46
N GLY A 396 -0.57 -11.83 15.99
CA GLY A 396 -0.77 -10.48 15.43
C GLY A 396 -1.47 -10.47 14.06
N ALA A 397 -2.29 -11.49 13.76
CA ALA A 397 -3.00 -11.65 12.48
C ALA A 397 -4.53 -11.61 12.63
N LEU A 398 -5.04 -11.20 13.81
CA LEU A 398 -6.46 -11.27 14.16
C LEU A 398 -7.37 -10.64 13.10
N LEU A 399 -7.07 -9.42 12.67
CA LEU A 399 -7.91 -8.64 11.74
C LEU A 399 -8.07 -9.36 10.40
N GLN A 400 -6.95 -9.82 9.83
CA GLN A 400 -6.93 -10.46 8.52
C GLN A 400 -7.49 -11.88 8.58
N THR A 401 -7.17 -12.64 9.64
CA THR A 401 -7.72 -13.98 9.84
C THR A 401 -9.22 -13.97 10.08
N ALA A 402 -9.75 -13.02 10.86
CA ALA A 402 -11.19 -12.90 11.08
C ALA A 402 -11.95 -12.73 9.75
N ARG A 403 -11.41 -11.90 8.85
CA ARG A 403 -11.96 -11.71 7.49
C ARG A 403 -11.88 -12.98 6.63
N ALA A 404 -10.80 -13.76 6.76
CA ALA A 404 -10.62 -15.02 6.02
C ALA A 404 -11.59 -16.13 6.45
N ILE A 405 -11.97 -16.15 7.74
CA ILE A 405 -12.91 -17.15 8.26
C ILE A 405 -14.35 -16.65 8.32
N ALA A 406 -14.61 -15.38 8.00
CA ALA A 406 -15.96 -14.79 8.01
C ALA A 406 -17.00 -15.61 7.22
N PRO A 407 -16.69 -16.12 6.01
CA PRO A 407 -17.64 -16.96 5.27
C PRO A 407 -18.00 -18.26 5.99
N LEU A 408 -17.10 -18.79 6.83
CA LEU A 408 -17.37 -19.99 7.63
C LEU A 408 -18.31 -19.73 8.80
N ALA A 409 -18.43 -18.46 9.21
CA ALA A 409 -19.31 -18.04 10.30
C ALA A 409 -20.63 -17.42 9.83
N ALA A 410 -20.81 -17.17 8.53
CA ALA A 410 -21.91 -16.38 7.97
C ALA A 410 -23.30 -16.89 8.38
N ASP A 411 -23.52 -18.21 8.39
CA ASP A 411 -24.80 -18.83 8.71
C ASP A 411 -25.01 -19.07 10.22
N LEU A 412 -24.00 -18.79 11.06
CA LEU A 412 -24.09 -19.01 12.50
C LEU A 412 -24.95 -17.93 13.15
N GLN A 413 -25.95 -18.37 13.91
CA GLN A 413 -26.85 -17.50 14.66
C GLN A 413 -26.66 -17.69 16.16
N PRO A 414 -26.88 -16.64 16.96
CA PRO A 414 -26.92 -16.77 18.42
C PRO A 414 -28.05 -17.72 18.83
N SER A 415 -27.71 -18.69 19.68
CA SER A 415 -28.67 -19.60 20.32
C SER A 415 -28.16 -20.02 21.70
N PRO A 416 -29.03 -20.58 22.57
CA PRO A 416 -28.62 -21.05 23.89
C PRO A 416 -27.46 -22.05 23.86
N ASP A 417 -27.43 -22.94 22.86
CA ASP A 417 -26.42 -23.99 22.72
C ASP A 417 -25.01 -23.42 22.47
N VAL A 418 -24.92 -22.24 21.87
CA VAL A 418 -23.67 -21.58 21.50
C VAL A 418 -23.38 -20.33 22.34
N ALA A 419 -24.14 -20.11 23.41
CA ALA A 419 -24.01 -18.92 24.26
C ALA A 419 -22.57 -18.73 24.80
N ALA A 420 -21.88 -19.82 25.14
CA ALA A 420 -20.48 -19.80 25.59
C ALA A 420 -19.49 -19.26 24.53
N PHE A 421 -19.87 -19.27 23.25
CA PHE A 421 -19.06 -18.79 22.13
C PHE A 421 -19.54 -17.46 21.56
N ALA A 422 -20.48 -16.78 22.21
CA ALA A 422 -21.13 -15.60 21.64
C ALA A 422 -20.15 -14.47 21.30
N GLU A 423 -19.15 -14.23 22.16
CA GLU A 423 -18.11 -13.25 21.92
C GLU A 423 -17.23 -13.61 20.69
N THR A 424 -17.09 -14.90 20.38
CA THR A 424 -16.36 -15.36 19.17
C THR A 424 -17.14 -15.05 17.90
N GLY A 425 -18.43 -15.38 17.88
CA GLY A 425 -19.31 -15.08 16.74
C GLY A 425 -19.40 -13.56 16.50
N LEU A 426 -19.50 -12.79 17.59
CA LEU A 426 -19.47 -11.33 17.58
C LEU A 426 -18.18 -10.79 16.98
N GLU A 427 -17.01 -11.20 17.49
CA GLU A 427 -15.70 -10.68 17.06
C GLU A 427 -15.46 -10.95 15.57
N ILE A 428 -15.79 -12.15 15.08
CA ILE A 428 -15.69 -12.49 13.66
C ILE A 428 -16.60 -11.60 12.81
N ALA A 429 -17.87 -11.45 13.21
CA ALA A 429 -18.84 -10.63 12.50
C ALA A 429 -18.41 -9.16 12.44
N LEU A 430 -17.99 -8.58 13.58
CA LEU A 430 -17.58 -7.18 13.69
C LEU A 430 -16.33 -6.89 12.84
N LEU A 431 -15.28 -7.71 12.97
CA LEU A 431 -14.03 -7.54 12.22
C LEU A 431 -14.19 -7.74 10.71
N SER A 432 -15.27 -8.40 10.30
CA SER A 432 -15.61 -8.62 8.89
C SER A 432 -16.61 -7.58 8.35
N GLY A 433 -17.00 -6.59 9.16
CA GLY A 433 -17.96 -5.54 8.80
C GLY A 433 -19.42 -5.99 8.75
N GLN A 434 -19.77 -7.13 9.35
CA GLN A 434 -21.14 -7.63 9.46
C GLN A 434 -21.80 -7.08 10.75
N PHE A 435 -21.98 -5.76 10.81
CA PHE A 435 -22.40 -5.05 12.04
C PHE A 435 -23.73 -5.55 12.61
N GLU A 436 -24.73 -5.81 11.77
CA GLU A 436 -26.02 -6.37 12.20
C GLU A 436 -25.90 -7.77 12.80
N GLN A 437 -25.01 -8.61 12.26
CA GLN A 437 -24.76 -9.93 12.84
C GLN A 437 -24.02 -9.79 14.19
N ALA A 438 -23.01 -8.91 14.27
CA ALA A 438 -22.31 -8.64 15.51
C ALA A 438 -23.26 -8.10 16.61
N ARG A 439 -24.19 -7.20 16.24
CA ARG A 439 -25.20 -6.65 17.14
C ARG A 439 -26.11 -7.73 17.71
N ARG A 440 -26.63 -8.63 16.85
CA ARG A 440 -27.44 -9.78 17.28
C ARG A 440 -26.72 -10.66 18.29
N TRP A 441 -25.43 -10.95 18.07
CA TRP A 441 -24.62 -11.70 19.04
C TRP A 441 -24.46 -10.94 20.36
N ALA A 442 -24.15 -9.65 20.30
CA ALA A 442 -23.95 -8.81 21.48
C ALA A 442 -25.21 -8.67 22.35
N GLU A 443 -26.38 -8.48 21.72
CA GLU A 443 -27.66 -8.36 22.41
C GLU A 443 -28.06 -9.67 23.08
N ASN A 444 -27.96 -10.79 22.36
CA ASN A 444 -28.30 -12.12 22.89
C ASN A 444 -27.42 -12.49 24.08
N ALA A 445 -26.11 -12.17 24.01
CA ALA A 445 -25.17 -12.44 25.09
C ALA A 445 -25.12 -11.34 26.17
N ARG A 446 -25.92 -10.28 26.03
CA ARG A 446 -25.96 -9.11 26.94
C ARG A 446 -24.57 -8.51 27.17
N LEU A 447 -23.90 -8.18 26.07
CA LEU A 447 -22.57 -7.59 26.03
C LEU A 447 -22.65 -6.09 25.63
N PRO A 448 -23.11 -5.20 26.52
CA PRO A 448 -23.34 -3.78 26.16
C PRO A 448 -22.05 -3.03 25.82
N HIS A 449 -20.91 -3.44 26.39
CA HIS A 449 -19.61 -2.89 26.01
C HIS A 449 -19.29 -3.18 24.53
N TRP A 450 -19.58 -4.39 24.03
CA TRP A 450 -19.41 -4.69 22.61
C TRP A 450 -20.38 -3.92 21.71
N LEU A 451 -21.62 -3.68 22.16
CA LEU A 451 -22.56 -2.81 21.43
C LEU A 451 -22.01 -1.40 21.22
N ALA A 452 -21.33 -0.84 22.24
CA ALA A 452 -20.64 0.44 22.11
C ALA A 452 -19.57 0.41 21.01
N LEU A 453 -18.73 -0.64 20.95
CA LEU A 453 -17.71 -0.75 19.90
C LEU A 453 -18.34 -0.90 18.51
N ILE A 454 -19.41 -1.70 18.40
CA ILE A 454 -20.17 -1.86 17.16
C ILE A 454 -20.70 -0.50 16.69
N ASP A 455 -21.31 0.28 17.58
CA ASP A 455 -21.86 1.61 17.25
C ASP A 455 -20.79 2.64 16.86
N VAL A 456 -19.57 2.52 17.41
CA VAL A 456 -18.42 3.33 16.99
C VAL A 456 -17.97 2.95 15.57
N ALA A 457 -17.93 1.65 15.27
CA ALA A 457 -17.41 1.12 14.01
C ALA A 457 -18.42 1.16 12.85
N ASP A 458 -19.71 1.15 13.14
CA ASP A 458 -20.80 1.07 12.17
C ASP A 458 -20.99 2.42 11.41
N PRO A 459 -20.77 2.44 10.08
CA PRO A 459 -20.93 3.65 9.27
C PRO A 459 -22.38 4.07 9.06
N ASP A 460 -23.35 3.16 9.22
CA ASP A 460 -24.77 3.46 9.03
C ASP A 460 -25.40 4.07 10.29
N ARG A 461 -24.67 4.07 11.42
CA ARG A 461 -25.10 4.68 12.67
C ARG A 461 -25.19 6.20 12.53
N ARG A 462 -26.40 6.76 12.73
CA ARG A 462 -26.66 8.20 12.71
C ARG A 462 -26.94 8.78 14.11
N GLY A 463 -26.44 9.98 14.38
CA GLY A 463 -26.81 10.79 15.55
C GLY A 463 -25.78 10.80 16.68
N GLY A 464 -26.18 11.36 17.83
CA GLY A 464 -25.31 11.61 19.00
C GLY A 464 -24.94 10.36 19.82
N ARG A 465 -24.54 10.58 21.08
CA ARG A 465 -23.99 9.56 21.99
C ARG A 465 -24.72 8.19 21.94
N PRO A 466 -24.03 7.09 21.59
CA PRO A 466 -24.60 5.75 21.71
C PRO A 466 -24.95 5.41 23.16
N PRO A 467 -26.17 4.93 23.47
CA PRO A 467 -26.57 4.55 24.83
C PRO A 467 -25.65 3.49 25.44
N ALA A 468 -25.12 2.60 24.60
CA ALA A 468 -24.19 1.54 25.02
C ALA A 468 -22.87 2.07 25.59
N LEU A 469 -22.49 3.34 25.35
CA LEU A 469 -21.29 3.94 25.93
C LEU A 469 -21.35 4.01 27.46
N ALA A 470 -22.54 4.00 28.08
CA ALA A 470 -22.67 3.98 29.53
C ALA A 470 -21.97 2.75 30.16
N ALA A 471 -22.03 1.59 29.49
CA ALA A 471 -21.34 0.38 29.96
C ALA A 471 -19.82 0.51 29.90
N ILE A 472 -19.29 1.26 28.92
CA ILE A 472 -17.86 1.51 28.79
C ILE A 472 -17.38 2.56 29.80
N GLU A 473 -18.18 3.60 30.02
CA GLU A 473 -17.93 4.58 31.08
C GLU A 473 -17.88 3.91 32.46
N GLU A 474 -18.77 2.96 32.73
CA GLU A 474 -18.74 2.19 33.98
C GLU A 474 -17.45 1.37 34.12
N LEU A 475 -16.97 0.72 33.05
CA LEU A 475 -15.70 0.01 33.04
C LEU A 475 -14.51 0.97 33.25
N ALA A 476 -14.54 2.16 32.64
CA ALA A 476 -13.53 3.19 32.80
C ALA A 476 -13.44 3.65 34.26
N VAL A 477 -14.56 4.08 34.85
CA VAL A 477 -14.63 4.61 36.22
C VAL A 477 -14.22 3.56 37.25
N ARG A 478 -14.51 2.27 37.00
CA ARG A 478 -14.08 1.15 37.85
C ARG A 478 -12.62 0.73 37.65
N GLY A 479 -11.84 1.43 36.82
CA GLY A 479 -10.45 1.10 36.53
C GLY A 479 -10.26 -0.24 35.80
N ARG A 480 -11.28 -0.70 35.07
CA ARG A 480 -11.24 -1.97 34.30
C ARG A 480 -10.74 -1.78 32.87
N LEU A 481 -10.43 -0.56 32.47
CA LEU A 481 -9.79 -0.22 31.20
C LEU A 481 -8.36 0.27 31.47
N GLY A 482 -7.41 -0.24 30.69
CA GLY A 482 -6.03 0.23 30.75
C GLY A 482 -5.90 1.67 30.24
N ALA A 483 -4.86 2.38 30.69
CA ALA A 483 -4.57 3.76 30.30
C ALA A 483 -4.56 3.97 28.78
N GLU A 484 -3.92 3.06 28.05
CA GLU A 484 -3.85 3.14 26.59
C GLU A 484 -5.24 3.02 25.94
N THR A 485 -6.03 2.03 26.33
CA THR A 485 -7.40 1.84 25.82
C THR A 485 -8.28 3.05 26.12
N LEU A 486 -8.16 3.65 27.32
CA LEU A 486 -8.90 4.85 27.72
C LEU A 486 -8.58 6.04 26.80
N HIS A 487 -7.30 6.36 26.63
CA HIS A 487 -6.86 7.51 25.83
C HIS A 487 -7.19 7.32 24.35
N ARG A 488 -6.99 6.11 23.80
CA ARG A 488 -7.39 5.79 22.42
C ARG A 488 -8.89 5.90 22.21
N LEU A 489 -9.69 5.37 23.14
CA LEU A 489 -11.14 5.43 23.04
C LEU A 489 -11.65 6.88 23.11
N ALA A 490 -11.19 7.66 24.09
CA ALA A 490 -11.57 9.07 24.21
C ALA A 490 -11.22 9.85 22.92
N THR A 491 -10.02 9.61 22.37
CA THR A 491 -9.55 10.24 21.13
C THR A 491 -10.37 9.83 19.91
N VAL A 492 -10.70 8.54 19.78
CA VAL A 492 -11.53 8.03 18.68
C VAL A 492 -12.94 8.62 18.75
N LEU A 493 -13.55 8.65 19.93
CA LEU A 493 -14.88 9.22 20.12
C LEU A 493 -14.89 10.71 19.74
N ASP A 494 -13.93 11.48 20.26
CA ASP A 494 -13.76 12.90 19.91
C ASP A 494 -13.53 13.09 18.40
N ALA A 495 -12.62 12.31 17.79
CA ALA A 495 -12.31 12.41 16.37
C ALA A 495 -13.48 12.05 15.43
N LEU A 496 -14.42 11.22 15.90
CA LEU A 496 -15.64 10.88 15.17
C LEU A 496 -16.81 11.84 15.47
N ASP A 497 -16.61 12.87 16.31
CA ASP A 497 -17.64 13.75 16.87
C ASP A 497 -18.75 12.96 17.60
N ILE A 498 -18.37 11.92 18.35
CA ILE A 498 -19.25 11.18 19.26
C ILE A 498 -19.04 11.75 20.67
N ASP A 499 -20.11 12.28 21.28
CA ASP A 499 -20.03 12.91 22.60
C ASP A 499 -19.38 11.98 23.65
N VAL A 500 -18.19 12.35 24.12
CA VAL A 500 -17.45 11.55 25.10
C VAL A 500 -18.14 11.61 26.47
N PRO A 501 -18.46 10.46 27.11
CA PRO A 501 -19.02 10.46 28.47
C PRO A 501 -18.08 11.15 29.47
N ILE A 502 -18.63 11.93 30.40
CA ILE A 502 -17.85 12.79 31.31
C ILE A 502 -16.96 11.94 32.22
N GLY A 503 -17.49 10.83 32.76
CA GLY A 503 -16.72 9.94 33.61
C GLY A 503 -15.56 9.28 32.87
N LEU A 504 -15.75 8.95 31.59
CA LEU A 504 -14.69 8.44 30.73
C LEU A 504 -13.62 9.51 30.48
N TRP A 505 -14.03 10.73 30.12
CA TRP A 505 -13.13 11.86 29.89
C TRP A 505 -12.31 12.24 31.12
N ASP A 506 -12.95 12.32 32.29
CA ASP A 506 -12.28 12.62 33.57
C ASP A 506 -11.28 11.52 33.93
N THR A 507 -11.67 10.25 33.77
CA THR A 507 -10.77 9.11 34.02
C THR A 507 -9.55 9.14 33.08
N ALA A 508 -9.76 9.42 31.79
CA ALA A 508 -8.66 9.54 30.83
C ALA A 508 -7.73 10.72 31.19
N SER A 509 -8.30 11.87 31.55
CA SER A 509 -7.55 13.08 31.92
C SER A 509 -6.70 12.93 33.18
N ARG A 510 -7.12 12.09 34.12
CA ARG A 510 -6.38 11.77 35.37
C ARG A 510 -5.31 10.69 35.17
N THR A 511 -5.34 9.96 34.07
CA THR A 511 -4.39 8.89 33.79
C THR A 511 -3.24 9.40 32.92
N PRO A 512 -1.98 9.03 33.18
CA PRO A 512 -0.86 9.48 32.34
C PRO A 512 -1.11 9.17 30.86
N GLN A 513 -0.91 10.16 30.00
CA GLN A 513 -1.08 9.99 28.56
C GLN A 513 0.00 9.03 28.02
N PRO A 514 -0.36 8.00 27.23
CA PRO A 514 0.62 7.14 26.59
C PRO A 514 1.49 7.95 25.62
N ALA A 515 2.81 7.86 25.81
CA ALA A 515 3.79 8.40 24.87
C ALA A 515 4.25 7.35 23.85
N THR A 516 3.60 6.18 23.81
CA THR A 516 3.92 5.07 22.92
C THR A 516 3.32 5.28 21.52
N GLY A 517 3.75 4.44 20.59
CA GLY A 517 3.27 4.43 19.22
C GLY A 517 4.08 5.33 18.28
N HIS A 518 3.83 5.15 16.99
CA HIS A 518 4.47 5.91 15.93
C HIS A 518 3.93 7.34 15.88
N LEU A 519 4.84 8.32 15.96
CA LEU A 519 4.55 9.72 15.66
C LEU A 519 5.33 10.07 14.38
N PRO A 520 4.68 10.66 13.36
CA PRO A 520 5.36 11.00 12.13
C PRO A 520 6.34 12.16 12.33
N GLU A 521 7.21 12.36 11.35
CA GLU A 521 8.17 13.46 11.30
C GLU A 521 7.48 14.84 11.42
N THR A 522 8.21 15.83 11.91
CA THR A 522 7.71 17.19 12.11
C THR A 522 7.13 17.76 10.81
N GLY A 523 5.94 18.37 10.90
CA GLY A 523 5.25 18.97 9.75
C GLY A 523 4.18 18.06 9.12
N VAL A 524 4.31 16.74 9.19
CA VAL A 524 3.35 15.80 8.55
C VAL A 524 1.93 15.97 9.08
N LEU A 525 1.74 16.16 10.39
CA LEU A 525 0.42 16.42 10.99
C LEU A 525 -0.18 17.76 10.55
N ALA A 526 0.65 18.80 10.40
CA ALA A 526 0.19 20.10 9.93
C ALA A 526 -0.21 20.04 8.45
N GLU A 527 0.57 19.34 7.62
CA GLU A 527 0.24 19.08 6.22
C GLU A 527 -1.06 18.27 6.10
N LEU A 528 -1.23 17.24 6.94
CA LEU A 528 -2.45 16.44 6.97
C LEU A 528 -3.68 17.30 7.27
N ALA A 529 -3.60 18.13 8.32
CA ALA A 529 -4.68 19.03 8.71
C ALA A 529 -5.02 20.05 7.61
N GLN A 530 -4.00 20.62 6.96
CA GLN A 530 -4.19 21.56 5.86
C GLN A 530 -4.79 20.89 4.62
N SER A 531 -4.27 19.72 4.24
CA SER A 531 -4.77 18.91 3.12
C SER A 531 -6.24 18.54 3.32
N ALA A 532 -6.59 18.05 4.51
CA ALA A 532 -7.97 17.70 4.85
C ALA A 532 -8.90 18.93 4.84
N LYS A 533 -8.44 20.08 5.36
CA LYS A 533 -9.21 21.34 5.33
C LYS A 533 -9.51 21.81 3.91
N ARG A 534 -8.58 21.59 2.96
CA ARG A 534 -8.78 21.94 1.55
C ARG A 534 -9.64 20.94 0.77
N GLY A 535 -9.96 19.78 1.35
CA GLY A 535 -10.67 18.71 0.65
C GLY A 535 -9.78 17.92 -0.32
N ASP A 536 -8.46 17.97 -0.14
CA ASP A 536 -7.47 17.32 -1.01
C ASP A 536 -7.46 15.79 -0.76
N ALA A 537 -8.45 15.07 -1.25
CA ALA A 537 -8.71 13.68 -0.86
C ALA A 537 -7.51 12.74 -1.05
N GLY A 538 -6.92 12.69 -2.26
CA GLY A 538 -5.80 11.79 -2.56
C GLY A 538 -4.56 12.10 -1.71
N ARG A 539 -4.19 13.38 -1.58
CA ARG A 539 -3.08 13.81 -0.72
C ARG A 539 -3.34 13.44 0.75
N THR A 540 -4.56 13.66 1.22
CA THR A 540 -4.97 13.36 2.61
C THR A 540 -4.85 11.87 2.90
N ILE A 541 -5.28 10.99 1.99
CA ILE A 541 -5.16 9.53 2.16
C ILE A 541 -3.68 9.11 2.30
N LEU A 542 -2.80 9.63 1.44
CA LEU A 542 -1.36 9.32 1.49
C LEU A 542 -0.71 9.85 2.79
N LEU A 543 -1.10 11.04 3.23
CA LEU A 543 -0.64 11.61 4.49
C LEU A 543 -1.17 10.85 5.71
N VAL A 544 -2.40 10.30 5.67
CA VAL A 544 -2.93 9.40 6.70
C VAL A 544 -2.08 8.14 6.81
N MET A 545 -1.73 7.53 5.67
CA MET A 545 -0.86 6.34 5.65
C MET A 545 0.51 6.64 6.28
N ARG A 546 1.12 7.77 5.93
CA ARG A 546 2.39 8.21 6.54
C ARG A 546 2.25 8.53 8.03
N THR A 547 1.13 9.13 8.43
CA THR A 547 0.87 9.56 9.81
C THR A 547 0.69 8.39 10.76
N LEU A 548 -0.02 7.34 10.33
CA LEU A 548 -0.25 6.14 11.14
C LEU A 548 0.96 5.22 11.18
N GLY A 549 1.82 5.30 10.16
CA GLY A 549 3.05 4.53 10.06
C GLY A 549 2.81 3.03 9.80
N PRO A 550 3.86 2.22 9.91
CA PRO A 550 3.86 0.86 9.37
C PRO A 550 3.00 -0.14 10.14
N ALA A 551 2.75 0.12 11.42
CA ALA A 551 1.89 -0.69 12.27
C ALA A 551 0.40 -0.31 12.18
N GLY A 552 0.06 0.72 11.40
CA GLY A 552 -1.32 1.18 11.24
C GLY A 552 -1.92 1.77 12.53
N PRO A 553 -3.26 1.83 12.64
CA PRO A 553 -3.96 2.49 13.76
C PRO A 553 -3.62 1.93 15.14
N GLU A 554 -3.40 0.62 15.25
CA GLU A 554 -3.01 -0.04 16.50
C GLU A 554 -1.65 0.47 17.00
N GLY A 555 -0.67 0.62 16.11
CA GLY A 555 0.66 1.09 16.47
C GLY A 555 0.86 2.61 16.42
N ALA A 556 -0.14 3.39 16.00
CA ALA A 556 -0.05 4.83 15.91
C ALA A 556 -0.10 5.51 17.29
N ASN A 557 0.62 6.62 17.44
CA ASN A 557 0.47 7.51 18.59
C ASN A 557 -0.95 8.10 18.62
N VAL A 558 -1.46 8.37 19.82
CA VAL A 558 -2.82 8.87 20.04
C VAL A 558 -3.11 10.17 19.27
N LEU A 559 -2.15 11.10 19.19
CA LEU A 559 -2.31 12.34 18.41
C LEU A 559 -2.46 12.05 16.91
N ALA A 560 -1.55 11.22 16.37
CA ALA A 560 -1.56 10.79 14.98
C ALA A 560 -2.86 10.04 14.62
N LEU A 561 -3.35 9.19 15.52
CA LEU A 561 -4.61 8.48 15.36
C LEU A 561 -5.80 9.45 15.27
N GLY A 562 -5.91 10.39 16.21
CA GLY A 562 -7.00 11.36 16.22
C GLY A 562 -7.01 12.22 14.96
N ASP A 563 -5.86 12.73 14.55
CA ASP A 563 -5.74 13.57 13.35
C ASP A 563 -6.03 12.80 12.06
N ALA A 564 -5.61 11.53 11.97
CA ALA A 564 -5.93 10.67 10.84
C ALA A 564 -7.44 10.41 10.71
N VAL A 565 -8.13 10.09 11.82
CA VAL A 565 -9.58 9.83 11.84
C VAL A 565 -10.35 11.11 11.47
N ARG A 566 -10.00 12.26 12.06
CA ARG A 566 -10.63 13.56 11.72
C ARG A 566 -10.40 13.94 10.26
N ALA A 567 -9.18 13.71 9.74
CA ALA A 567 -8.84 14.04 8.37
C ALA A 567 -9.67 13.24 7.35
N LEU A 568 -9.81 11.92 7.55
CA LEU A 568 -10.65 11.08 6.69
C LEU A 568 -12.12 11.49 6.75
N LYS A 569 -12.64 11.78 7.94
CA LYS A 569 -14.02 12.26 8.09
C LYS A 569 -14.26 13.56 7.32
N ARG A 570 -13.34 14.53 7.43
CA ARG A 570 -13.41 15.82 6.73
C ARG A 570 -13.46 15.69 5.21
N ILE A 571 -12.79 14.69 4.64
CA ILE A 571 -12.83 14.42 3.19
C ILE A 571 -13.95 13.46 2.77
N GLY A 572 -14.97 13.25 3.62
CA GLY A 572 -16.15 12.43 3.31
C GLY A 572 -15.93 10.92 3.42
N LEU A 573 -14.81 10.47 3.99
CA LEU A 573 -14.48 9.04 4.17
C LEU A 573 -14.74 8.55 5.60
N GLU A 574 -15.90 8.90 6.16
CA GLU A 574 -16.26 8.53 7.54
C GLU A 574 -16.33 7.01 7.75
N ALA A 575 -16.80 6.25 6.75
CA ALA A 575 -16.82 4.80 6.84
C ALA A 575 -15.42 4.18 6.97
N ASP A 576 -14.43 4.75 6.26
CA ASP A 576 -13.03 4.34 6.40
C ASP A 576 -12.45 4.80 7.75
N ALA A 577 -12.79 6.01 8.21
CA ALA A 577 -12.38 6.53 9.52
C ALA A 577 -12.88 5.64 10.68
N ARG A 578 -14.14 5.19 10.63
CA ARG A 578 -14.73 4.28 11.62
C ARG A 578 -14.10 2.89 11.62
N ARG A 579 -13.70 2.39 10.44
CA ARG A 579 -12.94 1.13 10.33
C ARG A 579 -11.55 1.26 10.95
N LEU A 580 -10.84 2.38 10.75
CA LEU A 580 -9.56 2.62 11.42
C LEU A 580 -9.72 2.74 12.94
N ALA A 581 -10.79 3.40 13.40
CA ALA A 581 -11.14 3.47 14.80
C ALA A 581 -11.36 2.07 15.41
N LEU A 582 -12.07 1.17 14.72
CA LEU A 582 -12.22 -0.22 15.16
C LEU A 582 -10.87 -0.92 15.31
N GLU A 583 -9.99 -0.82 14.32
CA GLU A 583 -8.66 -1.43 14.35
C GLU A 583 -7.80 -0.89 15.49
N ALA A 584 -7.90 0.41 15.79
CA ALA A 584 -7.17 1.03 16.90
C ALA A 584 -7.65 0.57 18.29
N LEU A 585 -8.88 0.08 18.41
CA LEU A 585 -9.52 -0.25 19.69
C LEU A 585 -9.58 -1.77 19.96
N ILE A 586 -9.73 -2.59 18.92
CA ILE A 586 -10.09 -4.01 19.07
C ILE A 586 -9.01 -4.87 19.75
N ALA A 587 -7.73 -4.53 19.55
CA ALA A 587 -6.61 -5.28 20.13
C ALA A 587 -6.69 -5.30 21.67
N ALA A 588 -6.91 -4.12 22.26
CA ALA A 588 -6.98 -3.92 23.70
C ALA A 588 -8.42 -3.85 24.26
N TRP A 589 -9.42 -4.21 23.47
CA TRP A 589 -10.81 -4.20 23.91
C TRP A 589 -11.05 -5.25 25.01
N PRO A 590 -11.78 -4.90 26.09
CA PRO A 590 -12.09 -5.85 27.16
C PRO A 590 -12.86 -7.06 26.62
N ARG A 591 -12.44 -8.25 27.04
CA ARG A 591 -13.06 -9.53 26.66
C ARG A 591 -13.58 -10.25 27.90
N THR A 592 -14.70 -10.95 27.77
CA THR A 592 -15.32 -11.65 28.90
C THR A 592 -14.50 -12.83 29.42
N ALA A 593 -13.77 -13.51 28.53
CA ALA A 593 -12.93 -14.67 28.86
C ALA A 593 -11.50 -14.30 29.36
N GLY A 594 -11.27 -13.06 29.79
CA GLY A 594 -9.96 -12.55 30.22
C GLY A 594 -9.86 -12.11 31.69
N ASN A 595 -10.86 -12.43 32.53
CA ASN A 595 -10.77 -12.26 33.99
C ASN A 595 -10.54 -13.60 34.69
#